data_AF-A0A2N2PPQ1-F1
#
_entry.id   AF-A0A2N2PPQ1-F1
#
_cell.length_a   1.000
_cell.length_b   1.000
_cell.length_c   1.000
_cell.angle_alpha   90.00
_cell.angle_beta   90.00
_cell.angle_gamma   90.00
#
_symmetry.space_group_name_H-M   'P 1'
#
loop_
_entity.id
_entity.type
_entity.pdbx_description
1 polymer ?
#
loop_
_entity_poly.entity_id
_entity_poly.type
_entity_poly.pdbx_seq_one_letter_code
_entity_poly.pdbx_strand_id
1 'polypeptide(L)'
;MAKLPEMTREEEAEFWKTHSAADYWDDMEEVDLRVHPRVKSPRDLSRRCLVCDDVLLFRYRDRDAADGRVTFHHLMEFYCRQGHGVWLATEVAKEVRAVEAVLALREEPVWQLAEMPELEPVAA
;
A
#
# COMPACT_ATOMS: atom_id res chain seq x y z
N MET A 1 11.59 -21.19 34.34
CA MET A 1 11.86 -20.72 32.97
C MET A 1 11.19 -21.68 32.01
N ALA A 2 9.98 -21.34 31.56
CA ALA A 2 9.29 -22.14 30.55
C ALA A 2 9.97 -21.88 29.21
N LYS A 3 10.56 -22.90 28.60
CA LYS A 3 10.92 -22.82 27.20
C LYS A 3 9.62 -22.78 26.40
N LEU A 4 9.52 -21.85 25.46
CA LEU A 4 8.45 -21.89 24.47
C LEU A 4 8.45 -23.28 23.82
N PRO A 5 7.31 -23.96 23.74
CA PRO A 5 7.24 -25.26 23.08
C PRO A 5 7.69 -25.10 21.62
N GLU A 6 8.48 -26.07 21.13
CA GLU A 6 8.84 -26.10 19.71
C GLU A 6 7.58 -26.45 18.92
N MET A 7 7.16 -25.54 18.04
CA MET A 7 5.98 -25.67 17.19
C MET A 7 6.40 -25.50 15.74
N THR A 8 5.72 -26.21 14.84
CA THR A 8 5.78 -25.88 13.41
C THR A 8 5.07 -24.55 13.16
N ARG A 9 5.36 -23.89 12.02
CA ARG A 9 4.68 -22.63 11.65
C ARG A 9 3.15 -22.77 11.54
N GLU A 10 2.67 -23.94 11.15
CA GLU A 10 1.23 -24.22 11.01
C GLU A 10 0.56 -24.35 12.38
N GLU A 11 1.20 -25.05 13.32
CA GLU A 11 0.74 -25.18 14.69
C GLU A 11 0.77 -23.83 15.44
N GLU A 12 1.82 -23.04 15.23
CA GLU A 12 1.93 -21.69 15.79
C GLU A 12 0.81 -20.78 15.27
N ALA A 13 0.51 -20.84 13.96
CA ALA A 13 -0.57 -20.07 13.37
C ALA A 13 -1.94 -20.47 13.93
N GLU A 14 -2.20 -21.76 14.19
CA GLU A 14 -3.44 -22.22 14.81
C GLU A 14 -3.53 -21.80 16.29
N PHE A 15 -2.42 -21.86 17.02
CA PHE A 15 -2.32 -21.42 18.41
C PHE A 15 -2.71 -19.93 18.55
N TRP A 16 -2.15 -19.04 17.72
CA TRP A 16 -2.44 -17.60 17.80
C TRP A 16 -3.83 -17.20 17.30
N LYS A 17 -4.64 -18.11 16.74
CA LYS A 17 -6.05 -17.82 16.42
C LYS A 17 -6.92 -17.72 17.67
N THR A 18 -6.58 -18.46 18.72
CA THR A 18 -7.38 -18.54 19.95
C THR A 18 -6.69 -17.91 21.16
N HIS A 19 -5.40 -17.62 21.04
CA HIS A 19 -4.57 -17.05 22.11
C HIS A 19 -4.15 -15.61 21.78
N SER A 20 -4.12 -14.74 22.79
CA SER A 20 -3.58 -13.39 22.66
C SER A 20 -2.17 -13.33 23.23
N ALA A 21 -1.26 -12.63 22.54
CA ALA A 21 0.09 -12.39 23.07
C ALA A 21 0.07 -11.62 24.40
N ALA A 22 -0.98 -10.85 24.67
CA ALA A 22 -1.15 -10.12 25.92
C ALA A 22 -1.35 -11.05 27.14
N ASP A 23 -1.90 -12.26 26.93
CA ASP A 23 -2.18 -13.22 28.01
C ASP A 23 -0.88 -13.81 28.60
N TYR A 24 0.24 -13.61 27.93
CA TYR A 24 1.55 -14.15 28.29
C TYR A 24 2.57 -13.06 28.61
N TRP A 25 2.16 -11.78 28.62
CA TRP A 25 3.08 -10.64 28.78
C TRP A 25 3.87 -10.74 30.10
N ASP A 26 3.21 -11.14 31.19
CA ASP A 26 3.83 -11.28 32.51
C ASP A 26 4.87 -12.42 32.59
N ASP A 27 4.78 -13.40 31.68
CA ASP A 27 5.68 -14.56 31.60
C ASP A 27 6.80 -14.37 30.56
N MET A 28 6.76 -13.29 29.76
CA MET A 28 7.77 -12.98 28.75
C MET A 28 8.95 -12.22 29.35
N GLU A 29 10.15 -12.49 28.83
CA GLU A 29 11.35 -11.75 29.22
C GLU A 29 11.42 -10.39 28.49
N GLU A 30 11.86 -9.35 29.19
CA GLU A 30 12.15 -8.06 28.56
C GLU A 30 13.22 -8.23 27.49
N VAL A 31 12.90 -7.79 26.27
CA VAL A 31 13.85 -7.80 25.15
C VAL A 31 14.45 -6.41 24.97
N ASP A 32 15.76 -6.30 25.15
CA ASP A 32 16.53 -5.09 24.85
C ASP A 32 16.64 -4.88 23.33
N LEU A 33 15.77 -4.02 22.78
CA LEU A 33 15.84 -3.60 21.39
C LEU A 33 16.95 -2.54 21.22
N ARG A 34 18.00 -2.89 20.47
CA ARG A 34 19.06 -1.95 20.11
C ARG A 34 18.84 -1.40 18.71
N VAL A 35 18.78 -0.07 18.60
CA VAL A 35 18.80 0.60 17.30
C VAL A 35 20.20 0.47 16.68
N HIS A 36 20.28 0.25 15.37
CA HIS A 36 21.56 0.10 14.68
C HIS A 36 22.47 1.33 14.94
N PRO A 37 23.77 1.17 15.25
CA PRO A 37 24.66 2.27 15.66
C PRO A 37 24.82 3.42 14.65
N ARG A 38 24.43 3.19 13.40
CA ARG A 38 24.41 4.21 12.33
C ARG A 38 23.26 5.21 12.46
N VAL A 39 22.22 4.88 13.22
CA VAL A 39 21.08 5.75 13.49
C VAL A 39 21.46 6.65 14.67
N LYS A 40 21.80 7.90 14.39
CA LYS A 40 22.16 8.90 15.40
C LYS A 40 20.97 9.77 15.79
N SER A 41 19.96 9.82 14.93
CA SER A 41 18.72 10.56 15.15
C SER A 41 17.56 9.90 14.42
N PRO A 42 16.30 10.17 14.81
CA PRO A 42 15.12 9.73 14.05
C PRO A 42 15.12 10.15 12.57
N ARG A 43 15.86 11.22 12.24
CA ARG A 43 16.02 11.68 10.85
C ARG A 43 16.78 10.69 9.97
N ASP A 44 17.65 9.87 10.55
CA ASP A 44 18.42 8.87 9.80
C ASP A 44 17.55 7.71 9.31
N LEU A 45 16.36 7.54 9.91
CA LEU A 45 15.33 6.58 9.49
C LEU A 45 14.30 7.21 8.54
N SER A 46 14.34 8.53 8.35
CA SER A 46 13.35 9.24 7.54
C SER A 46 13.69 9.12 6.05
N ARG A 47 12.66 8.99 5.21
CA ARG A 47 12.85 8.97 3.75
C ARG A 47 13.42 10.31 3.28
N ARG A 48 14.30 10.28 2.28
CA ARG A 48 14.94 11.45 1.71
C ARG A 48 14.52 11.70 0.27
N CYS A 49 14.53 12.97 -0.12
CA CYS A 49 14.28 13.37 -1.49
C CYS A 49 15.43 12.91 -2.38
N LEU A 50 15.11 12.23 -3.50
CA LEU A 50 16.11 11.78 -4.47
C LEU A 50 16.82 12.93 -5.22
N VAL A 51 16.28 14.15 -5.14
CA VAL A 51 16.80 15.32 -5.85
C VAL A 51 17.68 16.19 -4.95
N CYS A 52 17.21 16.53 -3.74
CA CYS A 52 17.91 17.48 -2.86
C CYS A 52 18.36 16.88 -1.52
N ASP A 53 18.19 15.57 -1.32
CA ASP A 53 18.56 14.81 -0.10
C ASP A 53 17.89 15.28 1.22
N ASP A 54 16.97 16.24 1.14
CA ASP A 54 16.21 16.74 2.30
C ASP A 54 15.20 15.69 2.78
N VAL A 55 14.87 15.74 4.07
CA VAL A 55 13.91 14.82 4.70
C VAL A 55 12.52 15.05 4.09
N LEU A 56 11.90 13.97 3.63
CA LEU A 56 10.53 14.00 3.15
C LEU A 56 9.58 14.14 4.34
N LEU A 57 8.69 15.12 4.26
CA LEU A 57 7.58 15.27 5.19
C LEU A 57 6.43 14.39 4.74
N PHE A 58 5.54 14.02 5.67
CA PHE A 58 4.34 13.25 5.33
C PHE A 58 3.06 14.04 5.61
N ARG A 59 2.00 13.69 4.89
CA ARG A 59 0.63 14.19 5.12
C ARG A 59 -0.38 13.14 4.68
N TYR A 60 -1.60 13.27 5.16
CA TYR A 60 -2.73 12.49 4.66
C TYR A 60 -3.56 13.33 3.69
N ARG A 61 -3.93 12.75 2.56
CA ARG A 61 -4.78 13.39 1.55
C ARG A 61 -5.68 12.40 0.84
N ASP A 62 -6.80 12.92 0.38
CA ASP A 62 -7.67 12.22 -0.56
C ASP A 62 -7.13 12.41 -1.98
N ARG A 63 -7.19 11.36 -2.78
CA ARG A 63 -6.68 11.36 -4.16
C ARG A 63 -7.63 10.63 -5.08
N ASP A 64 -8.01 11.31 -6.16
CA ASP A 64 -8.78 10.71 -7.24
C ASP A 64 -7.87 9.90 -8.18
N ALA A 65 -8.40 8.79 -8.69
CA ALA A 65 -7.76 7.94 -9.68
C ALA A 65 -8.76 7.47 -10.73
N ALA A 66 -8.24 6.88 -11.82
CA ALA A 66 -9.03 6.42 -12.97
C ALA A 66 -10.02 7.50 -13.46
N ASP A 67 -9.50 8.70 -13.75
CA ASP A 67 -10.27 9.86 -14.21
C ASP A 67 -11.46 10.24 -13.31
N GLY A 68 -11.31 10.07 -11.98
CA GLY A 68 -12.32 10.43 -10.99
C GLY A 68 -13.35 9.34 -10.72
N ARG A 69 -13.16 8.12 -11.24
CA ARG A 69 -14.05 6.99 -10.95
C ARG A 69 -13.90 6.45 -9.53
N VAL A 70 -12.75 6.68 -8.90
CA VAL A 70 -12.49 6.28 -7.52
C VAL A 70 -11.73 7.37 -6.78
N THR A 71 -12.11 7.60 -5.53
CA THR A 71 -11.37 8.44 -4.60
C THR A 71 -10.78 7.55 -3.51
N PHE A 72 -9.46 7.60 -3.36
CA PHE A 72 -8.79 7.01 -2.22
C PHE A 72 -8.78 8.01 -1.09
N HIS A 73 -9.39 7.65 0.03
CA HIS A 73 -9.43 8.51 1.20
C HIS A 73 -8.22 8.28 2.11
N HIS A 74 -7.73 9.37 2.70
CA HIS A 74 -6.73 9.35 3.76
C HIS A 74 -5.42 8.62 3.37
N LEU A 75 -4.94 8.85 2.15
CA LEU A 75 -3.67 8.29 1.67
C LEU A 75 -2.48 9.02 2.28
N MET A 76 -1.50 8.24 2.75
CA MET A 76 -0.24 8.77 3.24
C MET A 76 0.69 9.14 2.07
N GLU A 77 0.94 10.43 1.91
CA GLU A 77 1.87 11.01 0.94
C GLU A 77 3.13 11.52 1.63
N PHE A 78 4.28 11.25 1.03
CA PHE A 78 5.56 11.89 1.31
C PHE A 78 5.81 13.01 0.31
N TYR A 79 6.20 14.19 0.78
CA TYR A 79 6.49 15.33 -0.09
C TYR A 79 7.80 16.01 0.31
N CYS A 80 8.51 16.51 -0.70
CA CYS A 80 9.70 17.32 -0.49
C CYS A 80 9.27 18.75 -0.17
N ARG A 81 9.79 19.34 0.91
CA ARG A 81 9.52 20.74 1.28
C ARG A 81 9.93 21.73 0.19
N GLN A 82 10.94 21.40 -0.61
CA GLN A 82 11.43 22.21 -1.72
C GLN A 82 10.59 22.06 -3.00
N GLY A 83 9.58 21.19 -3.02
CA GLY A 83 8.67 21.03 -4.16
C GLY A 83 9.14 20.10 -5.28
N HIS A 84 10.23 19.35 -5.09
CA HIS A 84 10.74 18.42 -6.12
C HIS A 84 9.82 17.24 -6.45
N GLY A 85 8.88 16.91 -5.57
CA GLY A 85 7.95 15.82 -5.83
C GLY A 85 7.12 15.40 -4.63
N VAL A 86 6.16 14.52 -4.94
CA VAL A 86 5.28 13.83 -4.00
C VAL A 86 5.29 12.34 -4.34
N TRP A 87 5.40 11.50 -3.32
CA TRP A 87 5.47 10.05 -3.44
C TRP A 87 4.51 9.41 -2.45
N LEU A 88 3.85 8.33 -2.83
CA LEU A 88 3.09 7.52 -1.89
C LEU A 88 4.03 6.59 -1.11
N ALA A 89 3.61 6.19 0.08
CA ALA A 89 4.26 5.08 0.78
C ALA A 89 4.25 3.83 -0.10
N THR A 90 5.31 3.01 -0.03
CA THR A 90 5.49 1.87 -0.95
C THR A 90 4.29 0.93 -0.95
N GLU A 91 3.77 0.58 0.23
CA GLU A 91 2.59 -0.30 0.34
C GLU A 91 1.33 0.37 -0.22
N VAL A 92 1.09 1.64 0.12
CA VAL A 92 -0.03 2.42 -0.43
C VAL A 92 0.04 2.52 -1.96
N ALA A 93 1.23 2.74 -2.51
CA ALA A 93 1.45 2.84 -3.95
C ALA A 93 1.14 1.53 -4.69
N LYS A 94 1.41 0.37 -4.07
CA LYS A 94 1.06 -0.94 -4.66
C LYS A 94 -0.45 -1.13 -4.73
N GLU A 95 -1.15 -0.83 -3.64
CA GLU A 95 -2.61 -0.95 -3.56
C GLU A 95 -3.31 -0.05 -4.58
N VAL A 96 -2.90 1.23 -4.64
CA VAL A 96 -3.46 2.20 -5.61
C VAL A 96 -3.28 1.69 -7.04
N ARG A 97 -2.07 1.22 -7.40
CA ARG A 97 -1.81 0.66 -8.74
C ARG A 97 -2.62 -0.59 -9.05
N ALA A 98 -2.83 -1.46 -8.06
CA ALA A 98 -3.63 -2.67 -8.25
C ALA A 98 -5.10 -2.31 -8.55
N VAL A 99 -5.67 -1.37 -7.80
CA VAL A 99 -7.03 -0.87 -8.04
C VAL A 99 -7.14 -0.17 -9.39
N GLU A 100 -6.20 0.70 -9.74
CA GLU A 100 -6.15 1.35 -11.06
C GLU A 100 -6.09 0.31 -12.20
N ALA A 101 -5.28 -0.74 -12.06
CA ALA A 101 -5.19 -1.81 -13.06
C ALA A 101 -6.51 -2.59 -13.21
N VAL A 102 -7.19 -2.89 -12.10
CA VAL A 102 -8.51 -3.56 -12.15
C VAL A 102 -9.56 -2.68 -12.82
N LEU A 103 -9.54 -1.36 -12.55
CA LEU A 103 -10.47 -0.42 -13.17
C LEU A 103 -10.21 -0.28 -14.68
N ALA A 104 -8.95 -0.27 -15.10
CA ALA A 104 -8.58 -0.27 -16.52
C ALA A 104 -9.06 -1.54 -17.26
N LEU A 105 -9.05 -2.71 -16.61
CA LEU A 105 -9.56 -3.95 -17.20
C LEU A 105 -11.09 -4.00 -17.32
N ARG A 106 -11.82 -3.19 -16.53
CA ARG A 106 -13.28 -3.04 -16.62
C ARG A 106 -13.72 -2.04 -17.69
N GLU A 107 -12.78 -1.39 -18.36
CA GLU A 107 -13.04 -0.71 -19.62
C GLU A 107 -13.20 -1.80 -20.68
N GLU A 108 -14.42 -2.32 -20.84
CA GLU A 108 -14.78 -2.95 -22.11
C GLU A 108 -14.41 -1.97 -23.22
N PRO A 109 -13.65 -2.39 -24.26
CA PRO A 109 -13.44 -1.53 -25.39
C PRO A 109 -14.82 -1.24 -25.98
N VAL A 110 -15.21 0.03 -25.97
CA VAL A 110 -16.30 0.54 -26.81
C VAL A 110 -15.78 0.46 -28.25
N TRP A 111 -15.63 -0.75 -28.79
CA TRP A 111 -15.58 -0.91 -30.21
C TRP A 111 -16.91 -0.35 -30.70
N GLN A 112 -16.77 0.62 -31.58
CA GLN A 112 -17.83 1.42 -32.13
C GLN A 112 -18.94 0.47 -32.60
N LEU A 113 -20.11 0.55 -31.96
CA LEU A 113 -21.37 0.38 -32.67
C LEU A 113 -21.49 1.58 -33.64
N ALA A 114 -20.53 1.70 -34.57
CA ALA A 114 -20.75 2.41 -35.80
C ALA A 114 -21.90 1.62 -36.44
N GLU A 115 -23.05 2.28 -36.46
CA GLU A 115 -24.27 1.85 -37.12
C GLU A 115 -23.90 1.05 -38.37
N MET A 116 -24.16 -0.25 -38.36
CA MET A 116 -24.13 -1.02 -39.60
C MET A 116 -25.12 -0.33 -40.54
N PRO A 117 -24.70 0.16 -41.72
CA PRO A 117 -25.66 0.67 -42.68
C PRO A 117 -26.62 -0.47 -43.00
N GLU A 118 -27.92 -0.22 -42.83
CA GLU A 118 -28.97 -1.15 -43.22
C GLU A 118 -28.75 -1.54 -44.68
N LEU A 119 -28.58 -2.84 -44.93
CA LEU A 119 -28.51 -3.36 -46.29
C LEU A 119 -29.87 -3.13 -46.94
N GLU A 120 -29.95 -2.18 -47.87
CA GLU A 120 -31.15 -2.00 -48.67
C GLU A 120 -31.47 -3.31 -49.41
N PRO A 121 -32.74 -3.75 -49.40
CA PRO A 121 -33.13 -4.95 -50.09
C PRO A 121 -32.98 -4.74 -51.60
N VAL A 122 -32.12 -5.56 -52.22
CA VAL A 122 -32.02 -5.65 -53.68
C VAL A 122 -33.35 -6.18 -54.20
N ALA A 123 -34.13 -5.32 -54.84
CA ALA A 123 -35.34 -5.70 -55.55
C ALA A 123 -34.96 -6.58 -56.76
N ALA A 124 -35.61 -7.75 -56.87
CA ALA A 124 -35.52 -8.67 -57.99
C ALA A 124 -36.51 -8.32 -59.10
#